data_AF-A0A7J8CR68-F1
#
_entry.id   AF-A0A7J8CR68-F1
#
_cell.length_a   1.000
_cell.length_b   1.000
_cell.length_c   1.000
_cell.angle_alpha   90.00
_cell.angle_beta   90.00
_cell.angle_gamma   90.00
#
_symmetry.space_group_name_H-M   'P 1'
#
loop_
_entity.id
_entity.type
_entity.pdbx_description
1 polymer ?
#
loop_
_entity_poly.entity_id
_entity_poly.type
_entity_poly.pdbx_seq_one_letter_code
_entity_poly.pdbx_strand_id
1 'polypeptide(L)'
;MKAQRVSLWLLGTVLFLCSAYSRGLRRCLISTDMRHIEESFQEIKRAIQAQDTFQNVTILSTSETLHSIKPLDVCCMTKNLVEFYLDKVFKDHQEPNPQILRKISSIANSFFYMQKVLQQCQKQRLCHCGQEATNATSIIHNNYDQLEVRSAALKSLGELDIFLAWIDKHHQGTPTA
;
A
#
# COMPACT_ATOMS: atom_id res chain seq x y z
N MET A 1 -6.66 -46.88 -29.65
CA MET A 1 -7.06 -45.46 -29.91
C MET A 1 -7.85 -44.79 -28.78
N LYS A 2 -8.50 -45.50 -27.83
CA LYS A 2 -9.25 -44.85 -26.73
C LYS A 2 -8.37 -44.31 -25.58
N ALA A 3 -7.30 -45.03 -25.20
CA ALA A 3 -6.39 -44.62 -24.11
C ALA A 3 -5.65 -43.28 -24.39
N GLN A 4 -5.27 -43.06 -25.65
CA GLN A 4 -4.57 -41.85 -26.08
C GLN A 4 -5.46 -40.60 -26.03
N ARG A 5 -6.78 -40.76 -26.24
CA ARG A 5 -7.75 -39.68 -26.04
C ARG A 5 -7.91 -39.33 -24.56
N VAL A 6 -8.02 -40.32 -23.67
CA VAL A 6 -8.15 -40.06 -22.22
C VAL A 6 -6.93 -39.33 -21.67
N SER A 7 -5.72 -39.70 -22.12
CA SER A 7 -4.48 -39.01 -21.74
C SER A 7 -4.43 -37.55 -22.18
N LEU A 8 -4.92 -37.22 -23.38
CA LEU A 8 -4.96 -35.83 -23.87
C LEU A 8 -5.95 -34.96 -23.08
N TRP A 9 -7.09 -35.53 -22.69
CA TRP A 9 -8.10 -34.84 -21.89
C TRP A 9 -7.60 -34.54 -20.49
N LEU A 10 -6.91 -35.50 -19.85
CA LEU A 10 -6.29 -35.30 -18.53
C LEU A 10 -5.16 -34.26 -18.57
N LEU A 11 -4.34 -34.24 -19.62
CA LEU A 11 -3.33 -33.19 -19.80
C LEU A 11 -3.96 -31.81 -19.99
N GLY A 12 -5.05 -31.73 -20.75
CA GLY A 12 -5.81 -30.49 -20.95
C GLY A 12 -6.42 -29.93 -19.66
N THR A 13 -7.00 -30.79 -18.81
CA THR A 13 -7.57 -30.36 -17.52
C THR A 13 -6.50 -29.93 -16.53
N VAL A 14 -5.36 -30.63 -16.46
CA VAL A 14 -4.23 -30.24 -15.62
C VAL A 14 -3.65 -28.90 -16.07
N LEU A 15 -3.46 -28.68 -17.37
CA LEU A 15 -2.99 -27.39 -17.91
C LEU A 15 -3.98 -26.24 -17.63
N PHE A 16 -5.29 -26.50 -17.72
CA PHE A 16 -6.32 -25.52 -17.36
C PHE A 16 -6.31 -25.20 -15.86
N LEU A 17 -6.16 -26.20 -14.98
CA LEU A 17 -6.06 -26.00 -13.54
C LEU A 17 -4.77 -25.25 -13.16
N CYS A 18 -3.63 -25.61 -13.74
CA CYS A 18 -2.36 -24.92 -13.52
C CYS A 18 -2.37 -23.47 -14.07
N SER A 19 -3.04 -23.23 -15.20
CA SER A 19 -3.17 -21.87 -15.75
C SER A 19 -4.15 -21.00 -14.96
N ALA A 20 -5.25 -21.57 -14.47
CA ALA A 20 -6.17 -20.89 -13.55
C ALA A 20 -5.48 -20.59 -12.20
N TYR A 21 -4.72 -21.54 -11.68
CA TYR A 21 -3.95 -21.39 -10.44
C TYR A 21 -2.85 -20.31 -10.57
N SER A 22 -2.09 -20.32 -11.67
CA SER A 22 -1.07 -19.30 -11.94
C SER A 22 -1.65 -17.90 -12.19
N ARG A 23 -2.86 -17.79 -12.76
CA ARG A 23 -3.60 -16.52 -12.85
C ARG A 23 -4.10 -16.05 -11.49
N GLY A 24 -4.55 -16.96 -10.63
CA GLY A 24 -4.89 -16.67 -9.22
C GLY A 24 -3.68 -16.27 -8.37
N LEU A 25 -2.46 -16.61 -8.82
CA LEU A 25 -1.18 -16.28 -8.19
C LEU A 25 -0.53 -15.00 -8.74
N ARG A 26 -1.05 -14.37 -9.81
CA ARG A 26 -0.51 -13.08 -10.29
C ARG A 26 -0.87 -11.97 -9.30
N ARG A 27 0.05 -11.72 -8.37
CA ARG A 27 -0.01 -10.58 -7.44
C ARG A 27 0.32 -9.29 -8.18
N CYS A 28 -0.32 -8.20 -7.80
CA CYS A 28 0.11 -6.87 -8.18
C CYS A 28 1.44 -6.57 -7.47
N LEU A 29 2.54 -6.57 -8.21
CA LEU A 29 3.85 -6.21 -7.67
C LEU A 29 4.11 -4.73 -7.93
N ILE A 30 4.39 -3.99 -6.86
CA ILE A 30 4.73 -2.57 -6.96
C ILE A 30 6.25 -2.49 -7.13
N SER A 31 6.72 -2.14 -8.32
CA SER A 31 8.16 -1.98 -8.61
C SER A 31 8.68 -0.58 -8.27
N THR A 32 8.13 0.06 -7.23
CA THR A 32 8.56 1.42 -6.84
C THR A 32 9.87 1.34 -6.07
N ASP A 33 10.74 2.33 -6.27
CA ASP A 33 11.97 2.47 -5.48
C ASP A 33 11.62 2.86 -4.04
N MET A 34 11.31 1.85 -3.22
CA MET A 34 10.98 2.02 -1.81
C MET A 34 12.15 2.62 -1.03
N ARG A 35 13.39 2.34 -1.45
CA ARG A 35 14.61 2.87 -0.84
C ARG A 35 14.68 4.38 -1.02
N HIS A 36 14.38 4.88 -2.21
CA HIS A 36 14.30 6.33 -2.45
C HIS A 36 13.28 7.03 -1.55
N ILE A 37 12.10 6.42 -1.32
CA ILE A 37 11.08 6.97 -0.41
C ILE A 37 11.61 6.98 1.03
N GLU A 38 12.19 5.87 1.47
CA GLU A 38 12.75 5.74 2.81
C GLU A 38 13.86 6.77 3.06
N GLU A 39 14.84 6.87 2.17
CA GLU A 39 15.93 7.86 2.25
C GLU A 39 15.39 9.29 2.32
N SER A 40 14.44 9.62 1.43
CA SER A 40 13.80 10.95 1.41
C SER A 40 13.05 11.24 2.71
N PHE A 41 12.40 10.23 3.30
CA PHE A 41 11.68 10.38 4.56
C PHE A 41 12.62 10.51 5.75
N GLN A 42 13.69 9.71 5.83
CA GLN A 42 14.65 9.77 6.94
C GLN A 42 15.26 11.16 7.12
N GLU A 43 15.49 11.89 6.02
CA GLU A 43 16.00 13.26 6.06
C GLU A 43 15.05 14.26 6.75
N ILE A 44 13.74 14.03 6.68
CA ILE A 44 12.71 14.95 7.23
C ILE A 44 11.96 14.38 8.44
N LYS A 45 12.10 13.08 8.73
CA LYS A 45 11.34 12.34 9.75
C LYS A 45 11.34 13.04 11.10
N ARG A 46 12.53 13.40 11.60
CA ARG A 46 12.66 14.07 12.90
C ARG A 46 11.96 15.43 12.92
N ALA A 47 12.05 16.20 11.84
CA ALA A 47 11.45 17.52 11.76
C ALA A 47 9.91 17.44 11.68
N ILE A 48 9.37 16.46 10.97
CA ILE A 48 7.93 16.21 10.87
C ILE A 48 7.39 15.68 12.21
N GLN A 49 8.00 14.63 12.77
CA GLN A 49 7.52 14.01 14.01
C GLN A 49 7.64 14.93 15.23
N ALA A 50 8.62 15.83 15.27
CA ALA A 50 8.74 16.82 16.35
C ALA A 50 7.60 17.85 16.38
N GLN A 51 6.86 18.00 15.27
CA GLN A 51 5.70 18.89 15.18
C GLN A 51 4.38 18.19 15.54
N ASP A 52 4.37 16.85 15.70
CA ASP A 52 3.17 16.10 16.07
C ASP A 52 2.80 16.36 17.55
N THR A 53 1.64 16.96 17.77
CA THR A 53 1.08 17.25 19.10
C THR A 53 0.20 16.12 19.64
N PHE A 54 -0.14 15.12 18.84
CA PHE A 54 -1.09 14.04 19.17
C PHE A 54 -0.38 12.67 19.32
N GLN A 55 0.55 12.59 20.27
CA GLN A 55 1.37 11.39 20.51
C GLN A 55 0.57 10.15 20.93
N ASN A 56 -0.61 10.33 21.54
CA ASN A 56 -1.45 9.23 22.03
C ASN A 56 -2.38 8.64 20.97
N VAL A 57 -2.39 9.22 19.77
CA VAL A 57 -3.19 8.74 18.64
C VAL A 57 -2.24 8.09 17.63
N THR A 58 -2.68 7.07 16.92
CA THR A 58 -1.94 6.53 15.76
C THR A 58 -2.95 6.33 14.64
N ILE A 59 -2.78 7.04 13.53
CA ILE A 59 -3.72 7.00 12.42
C ILE A 59 -3.61 5.65 11.71
N LEU A 60 -2.39 5.22 11.41
CA LEU A 60 -2.05 3.92 10.82
C LEU A 60 -1.83 2.83 11.87
N SER A 61 -2.75 2.70 12.82
CA SER A 61 -2.67 1.73 13.92
C SER A 61 -2.39 0.31 13.42
N THR A 62 -1.19 -0.21 13.69
CA THR A 62 -0.77 -1.50 13.13
C THR A 62 -1.61 -2.65 13.69
N SER A 63 -1.91 -2.64 14.99
CA SER A 63 -2.69 -3.70 15.65
C SER A 63 -4.16 -3.73 15.23
N GLU A 64 -4.75 -2.58 14.93
CA GLU A 64 -6.18 -2.47 14.63
C GLU A 64 -6.49 -2.50 13.12
N THR A 65 -5.55 -2.04 12.28
CA THR A 65 -5.81 -1.86 10.84
C THR A 65 -4.90 -2.71 9.96
N LEU A 66 -3.59 -2.74 10.21
CA LEU A 66 -2.62 -3.30 9.27
C LEU A 66 -2.22 -4.77 9.55
N HIS A 67 -2.43 -5.27 10.77
CA HIS A 67 -1.89 -6.56 11.21
C HIS A 67 -2.58 -7.76 10.54
N SER A 68 -3.89 -7.71 10.35
CA SER A 68 -4.70 -8.87 9.96
C SER A 68 -4.96 -8.98 8.45
N ILE A 69 -4.51 -7.99 7.65
CA ILE A 69 -4.80 -7.93 6.20
C ILE A 69 -4.36 -9.22 5.49
N LYS A 70 -5.34 -9.91 4.90
CA LYS A 70 -5.11 -11.15 4.15
C LYS A 70 -4.26 -10.91 2.90
N PRO A 71 -3.46 -11.89 2.46
CA PRO A 71 -2.65 -11.77 1.24
C PRO A 71 -3.43 -11.36 -0.01
N LEU A 72 -4.70 -11.79 -0.13
CA LEU A 72 -5.58 -11.43 -1.26
C LEU A 72 -6.01 -9.95 -1.24
N ASP A 73 -6.02 -9.34 -0.05
CA ASP A 73 -6.46 -7.97 0.19
C ASP A 73 -5.31 -6.96 0.20
N VAL A 74 -4.05 -7.42 0.22
CA VAL A 74 -2.84 -6.58 0.23
C VAL A 74 -2.86 -5.55 -0.89
N CYS A 75 -3.18 -5.94 -2.14
CA CYS A 75 -3.21 -4.96 -3.22
C CYS A 75 -4.25 -3.86 -2.96
N CYS A 76 -5.46 -4.24 -2.52
CA CYS A 76 -6.51 -3.27 -2.23
C CYS A 76 -6.12 -2.33 -1.09
N MET A 77 -5.59 -2.89 0.00
CA MET A 77 -5.13 -2.09 1.13
C MET A 77 -4.03 -1.11 0.70
N THR A 78 -3.07 -1.58 -0.10
CA THR A 78 -2.00 -0.71 -0.63
C THR A 78 -2.56 0.41 -1.49
N LYS A 79 -3.52 0.10 -2.36
CA LYS A 79 -4.20 1.10 -3.20
C LYS A 79 -4.88 2.16 -2.35
N ASN A 80 -5.64 1.74 -1.35
CA ASN A 80 -6.40 2.64 -0.49
C ASN A 80 -5.47 3.54 0.35
N LEU A 81 -4.35 3.00 0.86
CA LEU A 81 -3.35 3.79 1.56
C LEU A 81 -2.68 4.82 0.65
N VAL A 82 -2.30 4.42 -0.58
CA VAL A 82 -1.71 5.35 -1.56
C VAL A 82 -2.70 6.46 -1.93
N GLU A 83 -3.97 6.13 -2.14
CA GLU A 83 -5.04 7.11 -2.39
C GLU A 83 -5.25 8.04 -1.19
N PHE A 84 -5.29 7.50 0.03
CA PHE A 84 -5.35 8.28 1.26
C PHE A 84 -4.21 9.30 1.36
N TYR A 85 -2.97 8.88 1.09
CA TYR A 85 -1.83 9.81 1.13
C TYR A 85 -1.90 10.89 0.06
N LEU A 86 -2.29 10.55 -1.18
CA LEU A 86 -2.38 11.50 -2.30
C LEU A 86 -3.54 12.48 -2.15
N ASP A 87 -4.73 12.00 -1.77
CA ASP A 87 -5.95 12.79 -1.82
C ASP A 87 -6.24 13.55 -0.52
N LYS A 88 -5.67 13.09 0.60
CA LYS A 88 -5.76 13.75 1.93
C LYS A 88 -4.41 14.28 2.36
N VAL A 89 -3.48 13.39 2.73
CA VAL A 89 -2.27 13.77 3.49
C VAL A 89 -1.40 14.82 2.78
N PHE A 90 -0.98 14.57 1.54
CA PHE A 90 -0.13 15.51 0.81
C PHE A 90 -0.87 16.78 0.40
N LYS A 91 -2.19 16.71 0.25
CA LYS A 91 -3.04 17.84 -0.14
C LYS A 91 -3.32 18.78 1.03
N ASP A 92 -3.54 18.21 2.21
CA ASP A 92 -3.94 18.93 3.43
C ASP A 92 -2.72 19.48 4.18
N HIS A 93 -1.52 18.92 3.98
CA HIS A 93 -0.29 19.41 4.59
C HIS A 93 0.17 20.73 3.98
N GLN A 94 0.60 21.66 4.84
CA GLN A 94 1.23 22.92 4.45
C GLN A 94 2.63 23.01 5.07
N GLU A 95 3.66 22.89 4.23
CA GLU A 95 5.05 22.93 4.68
C GLU A 95 5.69 24.30 4.38
N PRO A 96 5.98 25.14 5.39
CA PRO A 96 6.63 26.42 5.16
C PRO A 96 8.13 26.28 4.84
N ASN A 97 8.79 25.20 5.26
CA ASN A 97 10.21 25.01 4.99
C ASN A 97 10.42 24.45 3.57
N PRO A 98 11.05 25.20 2.65
CA PRO A 98 11.20 24.76 1.27
C PRO A 98 12.06 23.49 1.11
N GLN A 99 12.98 23.21 2.04
CA GLN A 99 13.79 21.99 1.99
C GLN A 99 12.98 20.75 2.36
N ILE A 100 12.12 20.86 3.38
CA ILE A 100 11.20 19.79 3.77
C ILE A 100 10.16 19.58 2.67
N LEU A 101 9.58 20.67 2.14
CA LEU A 101 8.58 20.60 1.07
C LEU A 101 9.11 19.90 -0.18
N ARG A 102 10.37 20.10 -0.55
CA ARG A 102 11.01 19.39 -1.67
C ARG A 102 11.05 17.88 -1.44
N LYS A 103 11.37 17.43 -0.22
CA LYS A 103 11.40 16.00 0.12
C LYS A 103 10.00 15.41 0.15
N ILE A 104 9.01 16.12 0.71
CA ILE A 104 7.60 15.73 0.65
C ILE A 104 7.13 15.60 -0.81
N SER A 105 7.48 16.56 -1.67
CA SER A 105 7.13 16.52 -3.10
C SER A 105 7.78 15.32 -3.81
N SER A 106 9.04 15.01 -3.48
CA SER A 106 9.75 13.83 -3.98
C SER A 106 9.01 12.53 -3.62
N ILE A 107 8.62 12.40 -2.35
CA ILE A 107 7.84 11.26 -1.83
C ILE A 107 6.47 11.18 -2.54
N ALA A 108 5.75 12.30 -2.64
CA ALA A 108 4.44 12.34 -3.29
C ALA A 108 4.49 11.89 -4.76
N ASN A 109 5.57 12.22 -5.48
CA ASN A 109 5.78 11.74 -6.85
C ASN A 109 5.97 10.22 -6.91
N SER A 110 6.70 9.62 -5.96
CA SER A 110 6.81 8.16 -5.84
C SER A 110 5.45 7.52 -5.55
N PHE A 111 4.63 8.13 -4.69
CA PHE A 111 3.25 7.69 -4.43
C PHE A 111 2.36 7.78 -5.66
N PHE A 112 2.48 8.85 -6.45
CA PHE A 112 1.75 8.99 -7.70
C PHE A 112 2.13 7.88 -8.69
N TYR A 113 3.41 7.52 -8.79
CA TYR A 113 3.85 6.38 -9.59
C TYR A 113 3.24 5.06 -9.08
N MET A 114 3.26 4.80 -7.77
CA MET A 114 2.59 3.64 -7.16
C MET A 114 1.11 3.59 -7.55
N GLN A 115 0.41 4.73 -7.48
CA GLN A 115 -1.01 4.82 -7.83
C GLN A 115 -1.25 4.39 -9.29
N LYS A 116 -0.38 4.79 -10.24
CA LYS A 116 -0.50 4.37 -11.65
C LYS A 116 -0.34 2.87 -11.82
N VAL A 117 0.61 2.26 -11.12
CA VAL A 117 0.81 0.79 -11.15
C VAL A 117 -0.42 0.07 -10.58
N LEU A 118 -0.90 0.50 -9.41
CA LEU A 118 -2.06 -0.08 -8.74
C LEU A 118 -3.35 0.06 -9.56
N GLN A 119 -3.57 1.22 -10.21
CA GLN A 119 -4.70 1.43 -11.12
C GLN A 119 -4.67 0.45 -12.29
N GLN A 120 -3.48 0.11 -12.81
CA GLN A 120 -3.34 -0.89 -13.86
C GLN A 120 -3.68 -2.29 -13.36
N CYS A 121 -3.25 -2.65 -12.15
CA CYS A 121 -3.61 -3.92 -11.52
C CYS A 121 -5.13 -4.03 -11.29
N GLN A 122 -5.79 -2.95 -10.87
CA GLN A 122 -7.24 -2.90 -10.72
C GLN A 122 -7.95 -3.13 -12.06
N LYS A 123 -7.51 -2.48 -13.15
CA LYS A 123 -8.05 -2.68 -14.51
C LYS A 123 -7.92 -4.13 -14.98
N GLN A 124 -6.84 -4.80 -14.58
CA GLN A 124 -6.59 -6.21 -14.88
C GLN A 124 -7.29 -7.17 -13.91
N ARG A 125 -8.08 -6.66 -12.95
CA ARG A 125 -8.77 -7.43 -11.90
C ARG A 125 -7.82 -8.26 -11.04
N LEU A 126 -6.60 -7.76 -10.81
CA LEU A 126 -5.58 -8.39 -9.98
C LEU A 126 -5.63 -7.94 -8.51
N CYS A 127 -6.55 -7.04 -8.17
CA CYS A 127 -6.71 -6.51 -6.81
C CYS A 127 -8.12 -6.82 -6.32
N HIS A 128 -8.20 -7.82 -5.44
CA HIS A 128 -9.42 -8.12 -4.70
C HIS A 128 -9.51 -7.18 -3.50
N CYS A 129 -10.73 -6.68 -3.23
CA CYS A 129 -11.03 -5.88 -2.05
C CYS A 129 -12.05 -6.63 -1.19
N GLY A 130 -11.57 -7.34 -0.18
CA GLY A 130 -12.40 -7.93 0.85
C GLY A 130 -12.90 -6.90 1.87
N GLN A 131 -13.81 -7.37 2.73
CA GLN A 131 -14.37 -6.54 3.80
C GLN A 131 -13.30 -6.05 4.79
N GLU A 132 -12.26 -6.85 5.00
CA GLU A 132 -11.18 -6.55 5.94
C GLU A 132 -10.37 -5.31 5.52
N ALA A 133 -9.92 -5.24 4.27
CA ALA A 133 -9.25 -4.04 3.75
C ALA A 133 -10.19 -2.83 3.74
N THR A 134 -11.47 -3.02 3.41
CA THR A 134 -12.47 -1.94 3.44
C THR A 134 -12.65 -1.37 4.84
N ASN A 135 -12.79 -2.24 5.85
CA ASN A 135 -12.94 -1.84 7.25
C ASN A 135 -11.68 -1.15 7.78
N ALA A 136 -10.49 -1.71 7.53
CA ALA A 136 -9.23 -1.12 7.92
C ALA A 136 -9.05 0.28 7.31
N THR A 137 -9.37 0.43 6.02
CA THR A 137 -9.37 1.73 5.34
C THR A 137 -10.32 2.71 6.00
N SER A 138 -11.55 2.28 6.32
CA SER A 138 -12.52 3.14 7.00
C SER A 138 -12.05 3.59 8.38
N ILE A 139 -11.39 2.72 9.15
CA ILE A 139 -10.83 3.06 10.46
C ILE A 139 -9.74 4.14 10.31
N ILE A 140 -8.85 4.00 9.33
CA ILE A 140 -7.80 5.00 9.04
C ILE A 140 -8.42 6.36 8.73
N HIS A 141 -9.43 6.40 7.85
CA HIS A 141 -10.15 7.63 7.54
C HIS A 141 -10.82 8.24 8.78
N ASN A 142 -11.48 7.42 9.60
CA ASN A 142 -12.13 7.88 10.82
C ASN A 142 -11.12 8.43 11.84
N ASN A 143 -9.94 7.82 11.96
CA ASN A 143 -8.87 8.30 12.84
C ASN A 143 -8.30 9.64 12.35
N TYR A 144 -8.14 9.80 11.03
CA TYR A 144 -7.72 11.05 10.42
C TYR A 144 -8.75 12.17 10.66
N ASP A 145 -10.02 11.89 10.40
CA ASP A 145 -11.11 12.88 10.48
C ASP A 145 -11.46 13.28 11.93
N GLN A 146 -10.93 12.57 12.95
CA GLN A 146 -11.03 12.96 14.37
C GLN A 146 -10.08 14.10 14.77
N LEU A 147 -9.06 14.38 13.96
CA LEU A 147 -8.08 15.41 14.22
C LEU A 147 -8.36 16.65 13.37
N GLU A 148 -7.81 17.80 13.77
CA GLU A 148 -7.80 18.98 12.90
C GLU A 148 -7.01 18.65 11.63
N VAL A 149 -7.52 19.09 10.47
CA VAL A 149 -7.05 18.66 9.13
C VAL A 149 -5.54 18.76 8.95
N ARG A 150 -4.92 19.90 9.32
CA ARG A 150 -3.47 20.07 9.18
C ARG A 150 -2.69 19.18 10.14
N SER A 151 -3.18 19.05 11.36
CA SER A 151 -2.60 18.17 12.38
C SER A 151 -2.68 16.70 11.95
N ALA A 152 -3.80 16.28 11.35
CA ALA A 152 -4.02 14.94 10.81
C ALA A 152 -3.05 14.64 9.65
N ALA A 153 -2.87 15.60 8.74
CA ALA A 153 -1.94 15.50 7.63
C ALA A 153 -0.49 15.38 8.09
N LEU A 154 -0.06 16.29 8.99
CA LEU A 154 1.28 16.27 9.58
C LEU A 154 1.55 14.94 10.31
N LYS A 155 0.58 14.46 11.09
CA LYS A 155 0.68 13.19 11.80
C LYS A 155 0.80 12.01 10.85
N SER A 156 -0.03 11.95 9.81
CA SER A 156 0.02 10.89 8.81
C SER A 156 1.33 10.89 8.02
N LEU A 157 1.91 12.06 7.76
CA LEU A 157 3.28 12.18 7.22
C LEU A 157 4.32 11.63 8.20
N GLY A 158 4.17 11.92 9.49
CA GLY A 158 5.03 11.40 10.55
C GLY A 158 4.97 9.88 10.70
N GLU A 159 3.87 9.25 10.31
CA GLU A 159 3.63 7.80 10.34
C GLU A 159 4.01 7.08 9.03
N LEU A 160 4.71 7.76 8.12
CA LEU A 160 5.10 7.17 6.84
C LEU A 160 6.00 5.93 6.99
N ASP A 161 6.80 5.85 8.06
CA ASP A 161 7.59 4.65 8.39
C ASP A 161 6.71 3.42 8.66
N ILE A 162 5.53 3.60 9.27
CA ILE A 162 4.56 2.51 9.47
C ILE A 162 4.06 2.01 8.12
N PHE A 163 3.71 2.91 7.21
CA PHE A 163 3.31 2.56 5.85
C PHE A 163 4.45 1.81 5.12
N LEU A 164 5.68 2.34 5.16
CA LEU A 164 6.83 1.74 4.48
C LEU A 164 7.13 0.34 5.02
N ALA A 165 7.15 0.16 6.34
CA ALA A 165 7.35 -1.15 6.97
C ALA A 165 6.24 -2.15 6.60
N TRP A 166 5.00 -1.69 6.46
CA TRP A 166 3.90 -2.53 6.01
C TRP A 166 4.05 -2.94 4.54
N ILE A 167 4.41 -2.02 3.65
CA ILE A 167 4.69 -2.36 2.24
C ILE A 167 5.82 -3.36 2.14
N ASP A 168 6.89 -3.15 2.90
CA ASP A 168 8.06 -4.02 2.93
C ASP A 168 7.67 -5.47 3.24
N LYS A 169 6.90 -5.66 4.32
CA LYS A 169 6.40 -6.96 4.76
C LYS A 169 5.52 -7.67 3.73
N HIS A 170 4.76 -6.93 2.91
CA HIS A 170 3.70 -7.48 2.08
C HIS A 170 4.00 -7.50 0.56
N HIS A 171 4.93 -6.68 0.09
CA HIS A 171 5.32 -6.57 -1.34
C HIS A 171 6.73 -7.04 -1.64
N GLN A 172 7.63 -7.16 -0.66
CA GLN A 172 8.86 -7.91 -0.90
C GLN A 172 8.51 -9.39 -1.04
N GLY A 173 8.77 -9.96 -2.22
CA GLY A 173 8.85 -11.40 -2.35
C GLY A 173 9.88 -11.89 -1.34
N THR A 174 9.56 -12.95 -0.60
CA THR A 174 10.52 -13.68 0.23
C THR A 174 11.85 -13.73 -0.51
N PRO A 175 12.98 -13.29 0.07
CA PRO A 175 14.28 -13.47 -0.57
C PRO A 175 14.35 -14.95 -0.94
N THR A 176 14.47 -15.23 -2.24
CA THR A 176 14.75 -16.57 -2.72
C THR A 176 16.08 -16.97 -2.11
N ALA A 177 16.01 -17.71 -1.01
CA ALA A 177 17.10 -18.51 -0.48
C ALA A 177 17.25 -19.76 -1.35
#